data_AF-A0A934ZNS0-F1
#
_entry.id   AF-A0A934ZNS0-F1
#
_cell.length_a   1.000
_cell.length_b   1.000
_cell.length_c   1.000
_cell.angle_alpha   90.00
_cell.angle_beta   90.00
_cell.angle_gamma   90.00
#
_symmetry.space_group_name_H-M   'P 1'
#
loop_
_entity.id
_entity.type
_entity.pdbx_description
1 polymer ?
#
loop_
_entity_poly.entity_id
_entity_poly.type
_entity_poly.pdbx_seq_one_letter_code
_entity_poly.pdbx_strand_id
1 'polypeptide(L)'
;MNTDRLVLDASHAGQTLSAVLRRWRDVPWSTAKEWCTRGKVTLNGTIERDPAARPGSGVVVELHLGARPADAAAPDALFLERWRLIHCDPQIVVVDKPPG
;
A
#
# COMPACT_ATOMS: atom_id res chain seq x y z
N MET A 1 -13.50 0.89 3.04
CA MET A 1 -12.18 0.91 2.37
C MET A 1 -12.44 1.18 0.89
N ASN A 2 -12.14 2.39 0.39
CA ASN A 2 -12.27 2.66 -1.05
C ASN A 2 -11.06 2.09 -1.77
N THR A 3 -11.24 0.91 -2.37
CA THR A 3 -10.33 0.37 -3.37
C THR A 3 -10.91 0.71 -4.72
N ASP A 4 -10.17 1.46 -5.52
CA ASP A 4 -10.54 1.72 -6.90
C ASP A 4 -9.74 0.80 -7.82
N ARG A 5 -10.34 0.42 -8.93
CA ARG A 5 -9.77 -0.57 -9.85
C ARG A 5 -9.83 -0.06 -11.28
N LEU A 6 -8.74 -0.25 -12.01
CA LEU A 6 -8.60 0.06 -13.43
C LEU A 6 -8.03 -1.16 -14.14
N VAL A 7 -8.63 -1.55 -15.26
CA VAL A 7 -8.07 -2.59 -16.14
C VAL A 7 -7.33 -1.89 -17.28
N LEU A 8 -6.07 -2.28 -17.51
CA LEU A 8 -5.26 -1.69 -18.58
C LEU A 8 -5.64 -2.30 -19.93
N ASP A 9 -6.13 -1.47 -20.84
CA ASP A 9 -6.30 -1.82 -22.24
C ASP A 9 -5.08 -1.42 -23.09
N ALA A 10 -5.15 -1.63 -24.40
CA ALA A 10 -4.08 -1.34 -25.35
C ALA A 10 -3.65 0.15 -25.36
N SER A 11 -4.54 1.08 -24.98
CA SER A 11 -4.21 2.51 -24.89
C SER A 11 -3.22 2.84 -23.77
N HIS A 12 -3.12 1.96 -22.76
CA HIS A 12 -2.19 2.10 -21.63
C HIS A 12 -0.87 1.35 -21.85
N ALA A 13 -0.78 0.54 -22.91
CA ALA A 13 0.41 -0.26 -23.21
C ALA A 13 1.65 0.64 -23.42
N GLY A 14 2.74 0.28 -22.74
CA GLY A 14 4.00 1.01 -22.82
C GLY A 14 4.07 2.30 -21.99
N GLN A 15 2.97 2.74 -21.37
CA GLN A 15 3.01 3.84 -20.41
C GLN A 15 3.58 3.38 -19.06
N THR A 16 4.16 4.31 -18.30
CA THR A 16 4.61 4.02 -16.94
C THR A 16 3.42 3.95 -15.99
N LEU A 17 3.53 3.17 -14.93
CA LEU A 17 2.50 3.05 -13.89
C LEU A 17 2.11 4.44 -13.33
N SER A 18 3.09 5.30 -13.10
CA SER A 18 2.87 6.70 -12.69
C SER A 18 2.08 7.54 -13.70
N ALA A 19 2.32 7.36 -15.01
CA ALA A 19 1.57 8.07 -16.05
C ALA A 19 0.11 7.61 -16.11
N VAL A 20 -0.11 6.29 -15.99
CA VAL A 20 -1.45 5.70 -15.94
C VAL A 20 -2.22 6.22 -14.72
N LEU A 21 -1.64 6.18 -13.53
CA LEU A 21 -2.26 6.66 -12.29
C LEU A 21 -2.59 8.15 -12.33
N ARG A 22 -1.67 8.96 -12.87
CA ARG A 22 -1.89 10.40 -13.08
C ARG A 22 -3.12 10.64 -13.94
N ARG A 23 -3.21 9.98 -15.11
CA ARG A 23 -4.33 10.18 -16.04
C ARG A 23 -5.65 9.67 -15.46
N TRP A 24 -5.60 8.57 -14.72
CA TRP A 24 -6.78 7.96 -14.12
C TRP A 24 -7.40 8.79 -12.99
N ARG A 25 -6.56 9.43 -12.17
CA ARG A 25 -7.02 10.21 -11.00
C ARG A 25 -6.88 11.72 -11.12
N ASP A 26 -6.40 12.18 -12.26
CA ASP A 26 -6.07 13.59 -12.54
C ASP A 26 -5.20 14.22 -11.44
N VAL A 27 -4.16 13.51 -11.01
CA VAL A 27 -3.27 13.94 -9.94
C VAL A 27 -1.90 14.38 -10.44
N PRO A 28 -1.17 15.22 -9.67
CA PRO A 28 0.22 15.54 -9.97
C PRO A 28 1.11 14.30 -10.04
N TRP A 29 2.19 14.40 -10.83
CA TRP A 29 3.16 13.32 -11.00
C TRP A 29 3.81 12.88 -9.68
N SER A 30 4.08 13.83 -8.79
CA SER A 30 4.62 13.58 -7.45
C SER A 30 3.69 12.67 -6.63
N THR A 31 2.38 12.92 -6.66
CA THR A 31 1.36 12.14 -5.95
C THR A 31 1.26 10.72 -6.50
N ALA A 32 1.23 10.57 -7.83
CA ALA A 32 1.22 9.25 -8.46
C ALA A 32 2.48 8.43 -8.11
N LYS A 33 3.64 9.09 -8.11
CA LYS A 33 4.90 8.48 -7.69
C LYS A 33 4.87 8.06 -6.21
N GLU A 34 4.35 8.91 -5.34
CA GLU A 34 4.22 8.62 -3.91
C GLU A 34 3.35 7.38 -3.65
N TRP A 35 2.23 7.22 -4.36
CA TRP A 35 1.36 6.06 -4.23
C TRP A 35 2.06 4.75 -4.61
N CYS A 36 2.83 4.74 -5.70
CA CYS A 36 3.69 3.61 -6.04
C CYS A 36 4.70 3.36 -4.91
N THR A 37 5.49 4.36 -4.53
CA THR A 37 6.58 4.17 -3.56
C THR A 37 6.10 3.72 -2.18
N ARG A 38 4.91 4.18 -1.73
CA ARG A 38 4.30 3.77 -0.45
C ARG A 38 3.59 2.42 -0.53
N GLY A 39 3.57 1.77 -1.68
CA GLY A 39 2.92 0.47 -1.89
C GLY A 39 1.39 0.53 -1.84
N LYS A 40 0.79 1.66 -2.23
CA LYS A 40 -0.68 1.83 -2.29
C LYS A 40 -1.28 1.27 -3.57
N VAL A 41 -0.46 0.76 -4.48
CA VAL A 41 -0.85 0.30 -5.81
C VAL A 41 -0.51 -1.18 -5.93
N THR A 42 -1.46 -1.98 -6.41
CA THR A 42 -1.24 -3.38 -6.75
C THR A 42 -1.50 -3.63 -8.23
N LEU A 43 -0.73 -4.54 -8.81
CA LEU A 43 -0.92 -5.09 -10.15
C LEU A 43 -1.32 -6.55 -9.99
N ASN A 44 -2.55 -6.89 -10.37
CA ASN A 44 -3.12 -8.23 -10.19
C ASN A 44 -2.95 -8.76 -8.75
N GLY A 45 -3.11 -7.88 -7.75
CA GLY A 45 -2.95 -8.20 -6.33
C GLY A 45 -1.51 -8.23 -5.80
N THR A 46 -0.50 -8.01 -6.65
CA THR A 46 0.91 -7.87 -6.22
C THR A 46 1.25 -6.40 -6.03
N ILE A 47 1.81 -6.01 -4.88
CA ILE A 47 2.21 -4.62 -4.64
C ILE A 47 3.33 -4.23 -5.60
N GLU A 48 3.09 -3.18 -6.41
CA GLU A 48 4.08 -2.61 -7.30
C GLU A 48 4.56 -1.27 -6.74
N ARG A 49 5.88 -1.16 -6.53
CA ARG A 49 6.51 0.03 -5.97
C ARG A 49 7.29 0.84 -6.99
N ASP A 50 7.59 0.27 -8.15
CA ASP A 50 8.29 0.97 -9.21
C ASP A 50 7.33 1.88 -10.00
N PRO A 51 7.44 3.22 -9.88
CA PRO A 51 6.61 4.14 -10.64
C PRO A 51 6.92 4.12 -12.15
N ALA A 52 8.09 3.60 -12.56
CA ALA A 52 8.52 3.47 -13.95
C ALA A 52 8.16 2.10 -14.56
N ALA A 53 7.55 1.19 -13.79
CA ALA A 53 7.05 -0.08 -14.28
C ALA A 53 6.10 0.14 -15.46
N ARG A 54 6.18 -0.74 -16.46
CA ARG A 54 5.35 -0.71 -17.67
C ARG A 54 4.45 -1.93 -17.68
N PRO A 55 3.32 -1.90 -16.97
CA PRO A 55 2.40 -3.02 -16.95
C PRO A 55 1.82 -3.27 -18.36
N GLY A 56 1.66 -4.55 -18.69
CA GLY A 56 1.08 -4.98 -19.96
C GLY A 56 -0.44 -4.74 -20.03
N SER A 57 -1.02 -4.96 -21.20
CA SER A 57 -2.48 -4.99 -21.36
C SER A 57 -3.09 -6.17 -20.59
N GLY A 58 -4.32 -6.01 -20.12
CA GLY A 58 -5.04 -6.99 -19.31
C GLY A 58 -4.63 -7.01 -17.83
N VAL A 59 -3.64 -6.21 -17.43
CA VAL A 59 -3.27 -6.06 -16.02
C VAL A 59 -4.32 -5.22 -15.30
N VAL A 60 -4.69 -5.67 -14.11
CA VAL A 60 -5.59 -4.96 -13.20
C VAL A 60 -4.74 -4.13 -12.25
N VAL A 61 -4.90 -2.81 -12.31
CA VAL A 61 -4.34 -1.87 -11.35
C VAL A 61 -5.37 -1.61 -10.26
N GLU A 62 -5.03 -1.88 -9.01
CA GLU A 62 -5.87 -1.51 -7.86
C GLU A 62 -5.16 -0.44 -7.04
N LEU A 63 -5.89 0.62 -6.69
CA LEU A 63 -5.39 1.73 -5.88
C LEU A 63 -6.11 1.72 -4.53
N HIS A 64 -5.33 1.57 -3.47
CA HIS A 64 -5.80 1.52 -2.09
C HIS A 64 -5.43 2.81 -1.37
N LEU A 65 -6.20 3.88 -1.56
CA LEU A 65 -5.90 5.20 -0.96
C LEU A 65 -5.90 5.17 0.58
N GLY A 66 -6.78 4.35 1.16
CA GLY A 66 -6.86 4.10 2.60
C GLY A 66 -5.93 3.00 3.12
N ALA A 67 -5.11 2.37 2.27
CA ALA A 67 -4.13 1.41 2.75
C ALA A 67 -3.05 2.12 3.58
N ARG A 68 -2.71 1.49 4.69
CA ARG A 68 -1.54 1.84 5.50
C ARG A 68 -0.28 1.76 4.62
N PRO A 69 0.66 2.72 4.70
CA PRO A 69 1.90 2.65 3.93
C PRO A 69 2.63 1.33 4.21
N ALA A 70 3.13 0.67 3.18
CA ALA A 70 3.77 -0.65 3.32
C ALA A 70 5.08 -0.60 4.14
N ASP A 71 5.65 0.59 4.28
CA ASP A 71 6.84 0.95 5.06
C ASP A 71 6.50 1.55 6.44
N ALA A 72 5.23 1.82 6.73
CA ALA A 72 4.81 2.24 8.05
C ALA A 72 4.91 1.03 8.98
N ALA A 73 6.10 0.84 9.57
CA ALA A 73 6.31 0.01 10.74
C ALA A 73 5.06 0.15 11.62
N ALA A 74 4.41 -0.98 11.93
CA ALA A 74 3.35 -0.96 12.93
C ALA A 74 3.91 -0.17 14.13
N PRO A 75 3.26 0.91 14.63
CA PRO A 75 3.66 1.47 15.93
C PRO A 75 3.70 0.34 16.98
N ASP A 76 2.94 -0.74 16.72
CA ASP A 76 2.89 -1.96 17.50
C ASP A 76 4.04 -2.94 17.27
N ALA A 77 4.83 -2.88 16.19
CA ALA A 77 5.92 -3.85 15.98
C ALA A 77 7.05 -3.62 17.00
N LEU A 78 7.50 -2.36 17.15
CA LEU A 78 8.49 -1.99 18.16
C LEU A 78 7.91 -2.01 19.58
N PHE A 79 6.60 -1.79 19.74
CA PHE A 79 5.92 -1.89 21.04
C PHE A 79 5.77 -3.35 21.50
N LEU A 80 5.37 -4.26 20.62
CA LEU A 80 5.24 -5.70 20.91
C LEU A 80 6.59 -6.42 20.99
N GLU A 81 7.64 -5.94 20.31
CA GLU A 81 8.99 -6.49 20.47
C GLU A 81 9.53 -6.30 21.90
N ARG A 82 9.16 -5.20 22.56
CA ARG A 82 9.57 -4.91 23.95
C ARG A 82 8.61 -5.44 25.00
N TRP A 83 7.32 -5.55 24.68
CA TRP A 83 6.28 -5.90 25.65
C TRP A 83 5.66 -7.23 25.26
N ARG A 84 5.86 -8.24 26.12
CA ARG A 84 5.38 -9.58 25.83
C ARG A 84 3.93 -9.71 26.30
N LEU A 85 2.99 -9.83 25.37
CA LEU A 85 1.57 -10.02 25.71
C LEU A 85 1.38 -11.39 26.38
N ILE A 86 0.96 -11.39 27.66
CA ILE A 86 0.71 -12.62 28.43
C ILE A 86 -0.75 -13.06 28.25
N HIS A 87 -1.68 -12.11 28.31
CA HIS A 87 -3.12 -12.38 28.25
C HIS A 87 -3.88 -11.20 27.64
N CYS A 88 -4.96 -11.47 26.90
CA CYS A 88 -5.82 -10.46 26.28
C CYS A 88 -7.26 -10.96 26.18
N ASP A 89 -8.19 -10.17 26.71
CA ASP A 89 -9.63 -10.38 26.60
C ASP A 89 -10.36 -9.04 26.39
N PRO A 90 -11.70 -9.02 26.16
CA PRO A 90 -12.43 -7.79 25.88
C PRO A 90 -12.39 -6.72 26.97
N GLN A 91 -11.99 -7.07 28.19
CA GLN A 91 -12.00 -6.19 29.35
C GLN A 91 -10.59 -5.95 29.93
N ILE A 92 -9.65 -6.88 29.76
CA ILE A 92 -8.32 -6.84 30.37
C ILE A 92 -7.23 -7.25 29.37
N VAL A 93 -6.12 -6.52 29.44
CA VAL A 93 -4.87 -6.87 28.76
C VAL A 93 -3.76 -6.99 29.81
N VAL A 94 -3.02 -8.10 29.80
CA VAL A 94 -1.86 -8.35 30.67
C VAL A 94 -0.60 -8.41 29.81
N VAL A 95 0.35 -7.54 30.13
CA VAL A 95 1.65 -7.45 29.45
C VAL A 95 2.77 -7.69 30.45
N ASP A 96 3.78 -8.44 30.01
CA ASP A 96 5.06 -8.54 30.70
C ASP A 96 5.86 -7.27 30.36
N LYS A 97 5.88 -6.33 31.30
CA LYS A 97 6.65 -5.10 31.15
C LYS A 97 8.11 -5.38 31.55
N PRO A 98 9.10 -5.21 30.64
CA PRO A 98 10.50 -5.31 31.03
C PRO A 98 10.87 -4.16 32.00
N PRO A 99 11.88 -4.34 32.86
CA PRO A 99 12.37 -3.25 33.71
C PRO A 99 12.85 -2.07 32.85
N GLY A 100 12.30 -0.88 33.10
CA GLY A 100 12.55 0.34 32.32
C GLY A 100 11.37 1.31 32.32
#